data_AF-A0A8C2EIJ6-F1
#
_entry.id   AF-A0A8C2EIJ6-F1
#
_cell.length_a   1.000
_cell.length_b   1.000
_cell.length_c   1.000
_cell.angle_alpha   90.00
_cell.angle_beta   90.00
_cell.angle_gamma   90.00
#
_symmetry.space_group_name_H-M   'P 1'
#
loop_
_entity.id
_entity.type
_entity.pdbx_description
1 polymer ?
#
loop_
_entity_poly.entity_id
_entity_poly.type
_entity_poly.pdbx_seq_one_letter_code
_entity_poly.pdbx_strand_id
1 'polypeptide(L)'
;MAPVSQYQSRENISCPENHKFRKILVERTLRDRINRSVEHLRELFQKTTPMSAFELQFGRPDKAGILEMTVDFLKQRANSSYARGFSQCLQETLHAHLTPHDREAIKRFYVLQRTNQRHLMASTARGLVRRSPKRSSSRVPLWRPWKNI
;
A
#
# COMPACT_ATOMS: atom_id res chain seq x y z
N MET A 1 61.79 3.35 28.97
CA MET A 1 60.58 4.10 29.33
C MET A 1 59.58 3.93 28.20
N ALA A 2 58.47 3.22 28.43
CA ALA A 2 57.39 3.05 27.46
C ALA A 2 56.12 3.71 28.03
N PRO A 3 55.34 4.47 27.23
CA PRO A 3 54.24 5.27 27.74
C PRO A 3 53.04 4.39 28.15
N VAL A 4 52.46 4.74 29.30
CA VAL A 4 51.20 4.19 29.82
C VAL A 4 50.07 4.57 28.86
N SER A 5 49.57 3.59 28.10
CA SER A 5 48.32 3.72 27.37
C SER A 5 47.19 3.83 28.38
N GLN A 6 46.58 5.01 28.48
CA GLN A 6 45.42 5.25 29.31
C GLN A 6 44.29 4.33 28.83
N TYR A 7 44.01 3.32 29.65
CA TYR A 7 42.87 2.43 29.51
C TYR A 7 41.59 3.25 29.51
N GLN A 8 41.05 3.44 28.32
CA GLN A 8 39.66 3.11 27.99
C GLN A 8 38.69 3.18 29.18
N SER A 9 38.30 4.39 29.56
CA SER A 9 37.08 4.63 30.34
C SER A 9 35.88 4.29 29.45
N ARG A 10 35.63 2.99 29.33
CA ARG A 10 34.40 2.41 28.81
C ARG A 10 33.34 2.60 29.90
N GLU A 11 32.99 3.85 30.17
CA GLU A 11 31.84 4.15 31.02
C GLU A 11 30.59 3.79 30.24
N ASN A 12 30.17 2.57 30.53
CA ASN A 12 28.91 1.97 30.16
C ASN A 12 27.80 2.71 30.94
N ILE A 13 27.60 3.99 30.64
CA ILE A 13 26.50 4.74 31.24
C ILE A 13 25.25 4.36 30.45
N SER A 14 24.60 3.28 30.90
CA SER A 14 23.16 3.09 30.73
C SER A 14 22.45 4.22 31.49
N CYS A 15 22.61 5.45 31.01
CA CYS A 15 21.85 6.59 31.49
C CYS A 15 20.51 6.50 30.78
N PRO A 16 19.36 6.52 31.48
CA PRO A 16 18.06 6.57 30.85
C PRO A 16 17.92 7.78 29.89
N GLU A 17 18.71 8.83 30.08
CA GLU A 17 18.85 9.95 29.14
C GLU A 17 19.49 9.51 27.82
N ASN A 18 20.56 8.72 27.83
CA ASN A 18 21.18 8.14 26.62
C ASN A 18 20.17 7.27 25.84
N HIS A 19 19.32 6.52 26.56
CA HIS A 19 18.25 5.74 25.92
C HIS A 19 17.17 6.63 25.29
N LYS A 20 16.77 7.72 25.97
CA LYS A 20 15.86 8.74 25.42
C LYS A 20 16.46 9.43 24.19
N PHE A 21 17.73 9.83 24.23
CA PHE A 21 18.41 10.45 23.10
C PHE A 21 18.53 9.51 21.90
N ARG A 22 18.89 8.25 22.12
CA ARG A 22 18.89 7.22 21.07
C ARG A 22 17.50 7.04 20.46
N LYS A 23 16.46 6.98 21.30
CA LYS A 23 15.05 6.88 20.85
C LYS A 23 14.64 8.09 20.02
N ILE A 24 14.96 9.31 20.46
CA ILE A 24 14.68 10.55 19.72
C ILE A 24 15.39 10.55 18.36
N LEU A 25 16.66 10.12 18.31
CA LEU A 25 17.42 10.06 17.07
C LEU A 25 16.83 9.04 16.08
N VAL A 26 16.53 7.82 16.54
CA VAL A 26 15.91 6.78 15.70
C VAL A 26 14.56 7.25 15.14
N GLU A 27 13.72 7.84 15.99
CA GLU A 27 12.44 8.39 15.59
C GLU A 27 12.57 9.53 14.58
N ARG A 28 13.56 10.41 14.76
CA ARG A 28 13.88 11.48 13.80
C ARG A 28 14.29 10.90 12.44
N THR A 29 15.24 9.96 12.42
CA THR A 29 15.67 9.30 11.18
C THR A 29 14.52 8.59 10.48
N LEU A 30 13.62 7.95 11.25
CA LEU A 30 12.42 7.31 10.71
C LEU A 30 11.47 8.35 10.09
N ARG A 31 11.18 9.45 10.80
CA ARG A 31 10.35 10.56 10.29
C ARG A 31 10.95 11.17 9.03
N ASP A 32 12.26 11.40 9.01
CA ASP A 32 12.97 11.95 7.86
C ASP A 32 12.92 10.99 6.66
N ARG A 33 13.00 9.68 6.89
CA ARG A 33 12.82 8.67 5.83
C ARG A 33 11.41 8.71 5.27
N ILE A 34 10.39 8.73 6.14
CA ILE A 34 8.98 8.80 5.73
C ILE A 34 8.72 10.07 4.92
N ASN A 35 9.18 11.23 5.41
CA ASN A 35 8.99 12.51 4.71
C ASN A 35 9.64 12.50 3.33
N ARG A 36 10.88 11.98 3.21
CA ARG A 36 11.56 11.83 1.92
C ARG A 36 10.79 10.91 0.97
N SER A 37 10.30 9.77 1.46
CA SER A 37 9.49 8.86 0.63
C SER A 37 8.19 9.50 0.15
N VAL A 38 7.51 10.29 0.98
CA VAL A 38 6.29 11.01 0.58
C VAL A 38 6.60 12.08 -0.48
N GLU A 39 7.70 12.81 -0.35
CA GLU A 39 8.08 13.79 -1.38
C GLU A 39 8.50 13.12 -2.70
N HIS A 40 9.23 12.01 -2.65
CA HIS A 40 9.55 11.22 -3.84
C HIS A 40 8.29 10.74 -4.58
N LEU A 41 7.27 10.29 -3.85
CA LEU A 41 5.99 9.91 -4.45
C LEU A 41 5.38 11.10 -5.20
N ARG A 42 5.35 12.28 -4.56
CA ARG A 42 4.85 13.50 -5.18
C ARG A 42 5.60 13.86 -6.47
N GLU A 43 6.92 13.82 -6.47
CA GLU A 43 7.74 14.08 -7.65
C GLU A 43 7.47 13.09 -8.78
N LEU A 44 7.30 11.80 -8.44
CA LEU A 44 6.96 10.78 -9.43
C LEU A 44 5.64 11.10 -10.13
N PHE A 45 4.60 11.46 -9.36
CA PHE A 45 3.31 11.83 -9.95
C PHE A 45 3.39 13.08 -10.81
N GLN A 46 4.17 14.09 -10.42
CA GLN A 46 4.40 15.28 -11.25
C GLN A 46 5.08 14.93 -12.58
N LYS A 47 6.00 13.95 -12.58
CA LYS A 47 6.72 13.51 -13.79
C LYS A 47 5.87 12.61 -14.70
N THR A 48 4.99 11.77 -14.13
CA THR A 48 4.25 10.75 -14.89
C THR A 48 2.83 11.15 -15.26
N THR A 49 2.25 12.16 -14.62
CA THR A 49 0.89 12.64 -14.86
C THR A 49 0.94 13.93 -15.66
N PRO A 50 0.11 14.11 -16.72
CA PRO A 50 0.06 15.37 -17.43
C PRO A 50 -0.27 16.52 -16.47
N MET A 51 0.51 17.60 -16.53
CA MET A 51 0.45 18.75 -15.60
C MET A 51 -0.98 19.26 -15.38
N SER A 52 -1.79 19.35 -16.44
CA SER A 52 -3.18 19.78 -16.36
C SER A 52 -4.08 18.86 -15.53
N ALA A 53 -3.86 17.54 -15.58
CA ALA A 53 -4.60 16.58 -14.75
C ALA A 53 -4.10 16.59 -13.30
N PHE A 54 -2.79 16.76 -13.10
CA PHE A 54 -2.21 16.81 -11.76
C PHE A 54 -2.64 18.07 -10.99
N GLU A 55 -2.55 19.24 -11.62
CA GLU A 55 -2.92 20.52 -10.98
C GLU A 55 -4.43 20.64 -10.75
N LEU A 56 -5.25 20.21 -11.72
CA LEU A 56 -6.71 20.35 -11.66
C LEU A 56 -7.35 19.38 -10.66
N GLN A 57 -6.77 18.19 -10.48
CA GLN A 57 -7.32 17.19 -9.56
C GLN A 57 -6.72 17.30 -8.15
N PHE A 58 -5.52 17.87 -7.98
CA PHE A 58 -4.76 17.68 -6.73
C PHE A 58 -4.14 18.92 -6.09
N GLY A 59 -4.20 20.12 -6.68
CA GLY A 59 -3.74 21.36 -6.02
C GLY A 59 -2.37 21.24 -5.32
N ARG A 60 -2.20 21.79 -4.10
CA ARG A 60 -1.09 21.43 -3.19
C ARG A 60 -1.52 20.18 -2.39
N PRO A 61 -1.25 18.95 -2.85
CA PRO A 61 -1.70 17.77 -2.15
C PRO A 61 -0.97 17.69 -0.81
N ASP A 62 -1.73 17.56 0.27
CA ASP A 62 -1.16 17.27 1.57
C ASP A 62 -0.64 15.82 1.61
N LYS A 63 -0.07 15.41 2.76
CA LYS A 63 0.48 14.06 2.89
C LYS A 63 -0.57 12.96 2.72
N ALA A 64 -1.83 13.22 3.07
CA ALA A 64 -2.91 12.25 2.93
C ALA A 64 -3.29 12.10 1.45
N GLY A 65 -3.44 13.20 0.72
CA GLY A 65 -3.76 13.20 -0.71
C GLY A 65 -2.70 12.48 -1.56
N ILE A 66 -1.40 12.65 -1.24
CA ILE A 66 -0.32 11.91 -1.92
C ILE A 66 -0.48 10.39 -1.72
N LEU A 67 -0.82 9.96 -0.50
CA LEU A 67 -0.98 8.54 -0.19
C LEU A 67 -2.24 7.94 -0.83
N GLU A 68 -3.36 8.65 -0.81
CA GLU A 68 -4.60 8.23 -1.48
C GLU A 68 -4.40 8.06 -2.99
N MET A 69 -3.77 9.05 -3.63
CA MET A 69 -3.40 8.98 -5.05
C MET A 69 -2.50 7.78 -5.34
N THR A 70 -1.53 7.50 -4.46
CA THR A 70 -0.66 6.33 -4.60
C THR A 70 -1.45 5.02 -4.53
N VAL A 71 -2.38 4.91 -3.59
CA VAL A 71 -3.23 3.72 -3.45
C VAL A 71 -4.10 3.53 -4.69
N ASP A 72 -4.73 4.58 -5.20
CA ASP A 72 -5.60 4.50 -6.36
C ASP A 72 -4.81 4.20 -7.64
N PHE A 73 -3.65 4.81 -7.82
CA PHE A 73 -2.73 4.46 -8.90
C PHE A 73 -2.33 2.98 -8.86
N LEU A 74 -1.98 2.46 -7.68
CA LEU A 74 -1.60 1.04 -7.53
C LEU A 74 -2.77 0.10 -7.81
N LYS A 75 -3.99 0.43 -7.36
CA LYS A 75 -5.20 -0.34 -7.70
C LYS A 75 -5.45 -0.36 -9.21
N GLN A 76 -5.39 0.80 -9.85
CA GLN A 76 -5.57 0.91 -11.30
C GLN A 76 -4.49 0.12 -12.05
N ARG A 77 -3.23 0.24 -11.64
CA ARG A 77 -2.10 -0.48 -12.24
C ARG A 77 -2.21 -1.99 -12.04
N ALA A 78 -2.59 -2.46 -10.85
CA ALA A 78 -2.77 -3.88 -10.57
C ALA A 78 -3.88 -4.48 -11.46
N ASN A 79 -5.03 -3.81 -11.54
CA ASN A 79 -6.16 -4.26 -12.35
C ASN A 79 -5.84 -4.24 -13.85
N SER A 80 -5.24 -3.16 -14.35
CA SER A 80 -4.87 -3.04 -15.77
C SER A 80 -3.77 -4.02 -16.18
N SER A 81 -2.75 -4.23 -15.34
CA SER A 81 -1.66 -5.17 -15.64
C SER A 81 -2.17 -6.61 -15.66
N TYR A 82 -3.00 -7.00 -14.69
CA TYR A 82 -3.65 -8.30 -14.67
C TYR A 82 -4.53 -8.49 -15.90
N ALA A 83 -5.43 -7.54 -16.18
CA ALA A 83 -6.36 -7.64 -17.31
C ALA A 83 -5.62 -7.77 -18.64
N ARG A 84 -4.55 -6.99 -18.83
CA ARG A 84 -3.70 -7.04 -20.02
C ARG A 84 -3.00 -8.39 -20.14
N GLY A 85 -2.27 -8.82 -19.11
CA GLY A 85 -1.54 -10.09 -19.13
C GLY A 85 -2.47 -11.30 -19.33
N PHE A 86 -3.62 -11.29 -18.66
CA PHE A 86 -4.65 -12.31 -18.85
C PHE A 86 -5.19 -12.31 -20.28
N SER A 87 -5.53 -11.15 -20.85
CA SER A 87 -6.04 -11.08 -22.23
C SER A 87 -5.02 -11.57 -23.26
N GLN A 88 -3.74 -11.25 -23.06
CA GLN A 88 -2.67 -11.69 -23.93
C GLN A 88 -2.49 -13.21 -23.85
N CYS A 89 -2.39 -13.76 -22.64
CA CYS A 89 -2.29 -15.21 -22.43
C CYS A 89 -3.50 -15.96 -23.00
N LEU A 90 -4.71 -15.43 -22.81
CA LEU A 90 -5.94 -16.02 -23.37
C LEU A 90 -5.90 -16.02 -24.90
N GLN A 91 -5.47 -14.91 -25.52
CA GLN A 91 -5.33 -14.81 -26.95
C GLN A 91 -4.31 -15.84 -27.47
N GLU A 92 -3.10 -15.86 -26.92
CA GLU A 92 -2.05 -16.82 -27.28
C GLU A 92 -2.53 -18.27 -27.16
N THR A 93 -3.25 -18.59 -26.07
CA THR A 93 -3.83 -19.92 -25.84
C THR A 93 -4.86 -20.27 -26.92
N LEU A 94 -5.75 -19.35 -27.29
CA LEU A 94 -6.76 -19.57 -28.33
C LEU A 94 -6.16 -19.68 -29.74
N HIS A 95 -4.99 -19.08 -29.96
CA HIS A 95 -4.23 -19.17 -31.21
C HIS A 95 -3.36 -20.43 -31.32
N ALA A 96 -3.10 -21.13 -30.21
CA ALA A 96 -2.40 -22.41 -30.22
C ALA A 96 -3.23 -23.50 -30.91
N HIS A 97 -2.58 -24.60 -31.32
CA HIS A 97 -3.22 -25.76 -31.95
C HIS A 97 -4.07 -26.55 -30.95
N LEU A 98 -5.21 -25.99 -30.57
CA LEU A 98 -6.22 -26.61 -29.72
C LEU A 98 -7.28 -27.33 -30.55
N THR A 99 -7.87 -28.38 -29.97
CA THR A 99 -9.08 -28.96 -30.54
C THR A 99 -10.23 -27.94 -30.50
N PRO A 100 -11.19 -27.99 -31.43
CA PRO A 100 -12.36 -27.11 -31.40
C PRO A 100 -13.13 -27.16 -30.08
N HIS A 101 -13.16 -28.33 -29.43
CA HIS A 101 -13.82 -28.55 -28.15
C HIS A 101 -13.12 -27.77 -27.02
N ASP A 102 -11.79 -27.85 -26.92
CA ASP A 102 -11.03 -27.17 -25.87
C ASP A 102 -11.10 -25.65 -26.03
N ARG A 103 -11.04 -25.17 -27.28
CA ARG A 103 -11.20 -23.75 -27.59
C ARG A 103 -12.56 -23.21 -27.14
N GLU A 104 -13.62 -23.99 -27.32
CA GLU A 104 -14.97 -23.61 -26.91
C GLU A 104 -15.15 -23.69 -25.38
N ALA A 105 -14.56 -24.70 -24.73
CA ALA A 105 -14.53 -24.81 -23.27
C ALA A 105 -13.84 -23.60 -22.60
N ILE A 106 -12.70 -23.16 -23.14
CA ILE A 106 -11.97 -21.98 -22.65
C ILE A 106 -12.83 -20.71 -22.79
N LYS A 107 -13.51 -20.51 -23.93
CA LYS A 107 -14.41 -19.36 -24.12
C LYS A 107 -15.56 -19.36 -23.12
N ARG A 108 -16.21 -20.52 -22.91
CA ARG A 108 -17.29 -20.67 -21.93
C ARG A 108 -16.80 -20.34 -20.53
N PHE A 109 -15.66 -20.90 -20.12
CA PHE A 109 -15.05 -20.63 -18.82
C PHE A 109 -14.77 -19.13 -18.62
N TYR A 110 -14.23 -18.45 -19.62
CA TYR A 110 -13.97 -17.01 -19.56
C TYR A 110 -15.25 -16.18 -19.35
N VAL A 111 -16.32 -16.50 -20.08
CA VAL A 111 -17.62 -15.82 -19.92
C VAL A 111 -18.17 -16.02 -18.51
N LEU A 112 -18.16 -17.26 -18.02
CA LEU A 112 -18.58 -17.63 -16.66
C LEU A 112 -17.76 -16.94 -15.57
N GLN A 113 -16.45 -16.83 -15.75
CA GLN A 113 -15.58 -16.14 -14.80
C GLN A 113 -15.90 -14.63 -14.75
N ARG A 114 -16.14 -14.01 -15.92
CA ARG A 114 -16.43 -12.57 -16.02
C ARG A 114 -17.81 -12.20 -15.48
N THR A 115 -18.82 -13.06 -15.66
CA THR A 115 -20.13 -12.87 -15.04
C THR A 115 -20.03 -12.98 -13.51
N ASN A 116 -19.33 -13.99 -12.99
CA ASN A 116 -19.11 -14.15 -11.55
C ASN A 116 -18.37 -12.97 -10.91
N GLN A 117 -17.31 -12.46 -11.54
CA GLN A 117 -16.61 -11.26 -11.04
C GLN A 117 -17.53 -10.04 -10.96
N ARG A 118 -18.39 -9.82 -11.96
CA ARG A 118 -19.36 -8.71 -11.95
C ARG A 118 -20.39 -8.88 -10.83
N HIS A 119 -20.87 -10.10 -10.59
CA HIS A 119 -21.79 -10.38 -9.47
C HIS A 119 -21.12 -10.13 -8.11
N LEU A 120 -19.85 -10.50 -7.96
CA LEU A 120 -19.11 -10.28 -6.71
C LEU A 120 -18.93 -8.76 -6.45
N MET A 121 -18.51 -7.99 -7.45
CA MET A 121 -18.34 -6.53 -7.33
C MET A 121 -19.66 -5.79 -7.12
N ALA A 122 -20.75 -6.23 -7.77
CA ALA A 122 -22.09 -5.69 -7.55
C ALA A 122 -22.68 -6.06 -6.18
N SER A 123 -22.21 -7.14 -5.55
CA SER A 123 -22.59 -7.52 -4.19
C SER A 123 -21.83 -6.69 -3.15
N THR A 124 -20.55 -6.38 -3.41
CA THR A 124 -19.77 -5.46 -2.58
C THR A 124 -20.31 -4.03 -2.63
N ALA A 125 -20.76 -3.56 -3.81
CA ALA A 125 -21.40 -2.25 -3.96
C ALA A 125 -22.76 -2.16 -3.23
N ARG A 126 -23.50 -3.27 -3.11
CA ARG A 126 -24.76 -3.35 -2.34
C ARG A 126 -24.56 -3.53 -0.83
N GLY A 127 -23.33 -3.80 -0.38
CA GLY A 127 -22.96 -3.92 1.04
C GLY A 127 -22.86 -2.59 1.80
N LEU A 128 -22.87 -1.44 1.11
CA LEU A 128 -22.75 -0.11 1.73
C LEU A 128 -24.07 0.50 2.21
N VAL A 129 -25.20 -0.19 2.02
CA VAL A 129 -26.50 0.20 2.60
C VAL A 129 -26.99 -0.87 3.55
N ARG A 130 -26.21 -1.17 4.59
CA ARG A 130 -26.74 -1.85 5.77
C ARG A 130 -26.86 -0.83 6.89
N ARG A 131 -28.06 -0.25 6.98
CA ARG A 131 -28.53 0.55 8.11
C ARG A 131 -28.08 -0.08 9.43
N SER A 132 -27.35 0.68 10.24
CA SER A 132 -26.99 0.32 11.61
C SER A 132 -28.23 -0.08 12.40
N PRO A 133 -28.29 -1.29 12.97
CA PRO A 133 -29.12 -1.54 14.13
C PRO A 133 -28.45 -0.85 15.31
N LYS A 134 -29.13 0.13 15.92
CA LYS A 134 -28.78 0.66 17.24
C LYS A 134 -28.57 -0.52 18.20
N ARG A 135 -27.34 -0.79 18.62
CA ARG A 135 -27.03 -1.64 19.76
C ARG A 135 -25.87 -1.03 20.55
N SER A 136 -26.25 -0.44 21.67
CA SER A 136 -25.59 -0.50 22.98
C SER A 136 -24.07 -0.68 23.00
N SER A 137 -23.41 0.38 23.46
CA SER A 137 -22.06 0.43 24.05
C SER A 137 -21.60 -0.93 24.60
N SER A 138 -20.77 -1.64 23.85
CA SER A 138 -19.83 -2.60 24.40
C SER A 138 -18.43 -2.00 24.23
N ARG A 139 -17.86 -1.58 25.36
CA ARG A 139 -16.48 -1.12 25.48
C ARG A 139 -15.56 -2.32 25.29
N VAL A 140 -15.27 -2.67 24.05
CA VAL A 140 -14.14 -3.55 23.75
C VAL A 140 -12.91 -2.66 23.61
N PRO A 141 -11.86 -2.80 24.44
CA PRO A 141 -10.70 -1.95 24.34
C PRO A 141 -9.98 -2.25 23.02
N LEU A 142 -9.92 -1.25 22.14
CA LEU A 142 -8.99 -1.27 21.00
C LEU A 142 -7.59 -1.47 21.56
N TRP A 143 -6.92 -2.52 21.09
CA TRP A 143 -5.56 -2.89 21.45
C TRP A 143 -4.62 -1.67 21.45
N ARG A 144 -3.97 -1.39 22.58
CA ARG A 144 -2.96 -0.31 22.72
C ARG A 144 -1.67 -0.90 23.31
N PRO A 145 -0.66 -1.23 22.50
CA PRO A 145 0.54 -1.95 22.94
C PRO A 145 1.58 -1.09 23.69
N TRP A 146 1.23 0.10 24.17
CA TRP A 146 2.14 1.01 24.89
C TRP A 146 1.57 1.55 26.21
N LYS A 147 0.50 0.93 26.74
CA LYS A 147 0.09 1.14 28.13
C LYS A 147 0.64 -0.01 28.96
N ASN A 148 1.93 0.02 29.22
CA ASN A 148 2.59 -0.52 30.41
C ASN A 148 4.11 -0.33 30.22
N ILE A 149 4.75 0.15 31.30
CA ILE A 149 6.15 0.56 31.48
C ILE A 149 6.39 2.06 31.28
#